data_AF-A0A0E3STB7-F1
#
_entry.id   AF-A0A0E3STB7-F1
#
_cell.length_a   1.000
_cell.length_b   1.000
_cell.length_c   1.000
_cell.angle_alpha   90.00
_cell.angle_beta   90.00
_cell.angle_gamma   90.00
#
_symmetry.space_group_name_H-M   'P 1'
#
loop_
_entity.id
_entity.type
_entity.pdbx_description
1 polymer ?
#
loop_
_entity_poly.entity_id
_entity_poly.type
_entity_poly.pdbx_seq_one_letter_code
_entity_poly.pdbx_strand_id
1 'polypeptide(L)'
;MSMVHIAPEAHLVLDPLTSVLAEEREDIICYSMDPIMEQIDELDKIADDLINSLAPDRKLLNSYPGRENTSLKAGFYGNTFYGVVVGLVFSGMVALALYILSLIGGL
;
A
#
# COMPACT_ATOMS: atom_id res chain seq x y z
N MET A 1 19.93 -20.86 6.50
CA MET A 1 20.82 -22.02 6.28
C MET A 1 19.96 -23.02 5.56
N SER A 2 20.15 -23.12 4.25
CA SER A 2 19.46 -24.09 3.42
C SER A 2 20.00 -25.47 3.76
N MET A 3 19.15 -26.47 4.00
CA MET A 3 19.61 -27.85 4.13
C MET A 3 18.73 -28.72 3.25
N VAL A 4 19.39 -29.53 2.43
CA VAL A 4 18.73 -30.39 1.44
C VAL A 4 18.86 -31.83 1.90
N HIS A 5 17.72 -32.48 2.14
CA HIS A 5 17.68 -33.91 2.45
C HIS A 5 17.86 -34.70 1.15
N ILE A 6 19.00 -35.39 1.00
CA ILE A 6 19.35 -36.14 -0.21
C ILE A 6 18.90 -37.60 -0.12
N ALA A 7 18.99 -38.21 1.07
CA ALA A 7 18.52 -39.56 1.33
C ALA A 7 17.87 -39.62 2.72
N PRO A 8 16.53 -39.46 2.81
CA PRO A 8 15.79 -39.49 4.07
C PRO A 8 15.94 -40.82 4.82
N GLU A 9 16.16 -41.91 4.09
CA GLU A 9 16.27 -43.29 4.62
C GLU A 9 17.60 -43.56 5.34
N ALA A 10 18.63 -42.75 5.07
CA ALA A 10 19.96 -42.86 5.66
C ALA A 10 20.32 -41.63 6.51
N HIS A 11 19.34 -40.79 6.83
CA HIS A 11 19.51 -39.56 7.60
C HIS A 11 20.64 -38.65 7.07
N LEU A 12 20.80 -38.56 5.75
CA LEU A 12 21.86 -37.75 5.13
C LEU A 12 21.34 -36.38 4.73
N VAL A 13 21.96 -35.34 5.29
CA VAL A 13 21.65 -33.93 5.01
C VAL A 13 22.88 -33.27 4.38
N LEU A 14 22.66 -32.53 3.30
CA LEU A 14 23.69 -31.75 2.63
C LEU A 14 23.47 -30.27 2.93
N ASP A 15 24.53 -29.61 3.40
CA ASP A 15 24.63 -28.16 3.39
C ASP A 15 25.12 -27.71 1.99
N PRO A 16 24.26 -27.06 1.19
CA PRO A 16 24.61 -26.62 -0.16
C PRO A 16 25.63 -25.46 -0.19
N LEU A 17 25.85 -24.77 0.93
CA LEU A 17 26.83 -23.68 0.99
C LEU A 17 28.26 -24.18 1.20
N THR A 18 28.42 -25.22 2.02
CA THR A 18 29.73 -25.79 2.37
C THR A 18 30.04 -27.09 1.64
N SER A 19 29.06 -27.65 0.92
CA SER A 19 29.15 -28.96 0.25
C SER A 19 29.49 -30.11 1.20
N VAL A 20 29.22 -29.93 2.49
CA VAL A 20 29.45 -30.95 3.52
C VAL A 20 28.23 -31.85 3.61
N LEU A 21 28.47 -33.16 3.49
CA LEU A 21 27.51 -34.23 3.75
C LEU A 21 27.65 -34.65 5.20
N ALA A 22 26.59 -34.50 5.99
CA ALA A 22 26.57 -34.90 7.39
C ALA A 22 25.36 -35.79 7.68
N GLU A 23 25.55 -36.74 8.61
CA GLU A 23 24.47 -37.56 9.17
C GLU A 23 23.68 -36.71 10.18
N GLU A 24 22.36 -36.65 10.00
CA GLU A 24 21.43 -35.97 10.89
C GLU A 24 21.40 -36.73 12.22
N ARG A 25 21.65 -36.01 13.33
CA ARG A 25 21.53 -36.59 14.66
C ARG A 25 20.04 -36.72 14.99
N GLU A 26 19.56 -37.89 15.39
CA GLU A 26 18.13 -38.16 15.70
C GLU A 26 17.49 -37.15 16.67
N ASP A 27 18.28 -36.51 17.53
CA ASP A 27 17.81 -35.54 18.53
C ASP A 27 17.57 -34.12 17.99
N ILE A 28 18.04 -33.79 16.77
CA ILE A 28 17.98 -32.42 16.24
C ILE A 28 17.49 -32.47 14.79
N ILE A 29 16.21 -32.14 14.62
CA ILE A 29 15.60 -31.95 13.30
C ILE A 29 15.89 -30.52 12.86
N CYS A 30 16.71 -30.38 11.82
CA CYS A 30 17.07 -29.08 11.30
C CYS A 30 16.34 -28.82 9.98
N TYR A 31 15.21 -28.11 10.04
CA TYR A 31 14.49 -27.66 8.85
C TYR A 31 15.17 -26.45 8.20
N SER A 32 15.04 -26.31 6.88
CA SER A 32 15.35 -25.06 6.20
C SER A 32 14.28 -24.01 6.55
N MET A 33 14.68 -22.89 7.15
CA MET A 33 13.77 -21.76 7.40
C MET A 33 13.63 -20.83 6.19
N ASP A 34 14.37 -21.07 5.11
CA ASP A 34 14.34 -20.28 3.87
C ASP A 34 12.90 -20.02 3.34
N PRO A 35 11.97 -21.01 3.25
CA PRO A 35 10.60 -20.74 2.81
C PRO A 35 9.78 -19.90 3.79
N ILE A 36 10.14 -19.88 5.08
CA ILE A 36 9.51 -19.01 6.08
C ILE A 36 10.03 -17.59 5.94
N MET A 37 11.33 -17.43 5.69
CA MET A 37 11.94 -16.11 5.45
C MET A 37 11.36 -15.45 4.20
N GLU A 38 11.16 -16.21 3.12
CA GLU A 38 10.51 -15.69 1.92
C GLU A 38 9.08 -15.18 2.20
N GLN A 39 8.31 -15.91 3.02
CA GLN A 39 6.96 -15.48 3.44
C GLN A 39 6.99 -14.23 4.33
N ILE A 40 7.99 -14.12 5.21
CA ILE A 40 8.18 -12.92 6.05
C ILE A 40 8.53 -11.71 5.19
N ASP A 41 9.41 -11.88 4.19
CA ASP A 41 9.79 -10.81 3.26
C ASP A 41 8.60 -10.36 2.38
N GLU A 42 7.70 -11.28 2.02
CA GLU A 42 6.46 -10.94 1.34
C GLU A 42 5.49 -10.17 2.26
N LEU A 43 5.36 -10.61 3.51
CA LEU A 43 4.52 -9.95 4.50
C LEU A 43 4.97 -8.51 4.77
N ASP A 44 6.28 -8.28 4.85
CA ASP A 44 6.85 -6.94 5.08
C ASP A 44 6.48 -5.98 3.93
N LYS A 45 6.56 -6.45 2.68
CA LYS A 45 6.12 -5.67 1.49
C LYS A 45 4.64 -5.32 1.55
N ILE A 46 3.79 -6.23 2.02
CA ILE A 46 2.34 -5.99 2.15
C ILE A 46 2.07 -4.98 3.27
N ALA A 47 2.78 -5.09 4.40
CA ALA A 47 2.66 -4.16 5.51
C ALA A 47 3.07 -2.74 5.10
N ASP A 48 4.17 -2.60 4.37
CA ASP A 48 4.60 -1.34 3.79
C ASP A 48 3.58 -0.77 2.80
N ASP A 49 2.99 -1.59 1.95
CA ASP A 49 1.95 -1.17 1.01
C ASP A 49 0.70 -0.65 1.73
N LEU A 50 0.33 -1.30 2.84
CA LEU A 50 -0.78 -0.85 3.68
C LEU A 50 -0.49 0.54 4.28
N ILE A 51 0.71 0.76 4.82
CA ILE A 51 1.09 2.08 5.33
C ILE A 51 1.12 3.11 4.19
N ASN A 52 1.62 2.72 3.02
CA ASN A 52 1.67 3.59 1.85
C ASN A 52 0.26 3.95 1.33
N SER A 53 -0.74 3.10 1.52
CA SER A 53 -2.14 3.37 1.16
C SER A 53 -2.76 4.52 1.97
N LEU A 54 -2.27 4.78 3.18
CA LEU A 54 -2.73 5.92 3.98
C LEU A 54 -2.16 7.26 3.48
N ALA A 55 -1.07 7.23 2.72
CA ALA A 55 -0.40 8.41 2.22
C ALA A 55 -0.82 8.69 0.76
N PRO A 56 -1.28 9.91 0.44
CA PRO A 56 -1.86 10.21 -0.88
C PRO A 56 -0.81 10.47 -1.98
N ASP A 57 0.47 10.39 -1.64
CA ASP A 57 1.65 10.67 -2.46
C ASP A 57 2.57 9.45 -2.66
N ARG A 58 2.23 8.28 -2.09
CA ARG A 58 3.11 7.11 -2.10
C ARG A 58 2.76 6.10 -3.18
N LYS A 59 3.79 5.36 -3.59
CA LYS A 59 3.67 4.28 -4.55
C LYS A 59 3.08 3.05 -3.88
N LEU A 60 2.04 2.50 -4.51
CA LEU A 60 1.43 1.24 -4.10
C LEU A 60 2.05 0.09 -4.89
N LEU A 61 2.26 -1.05 -4.24
CA LEU A 61 2.90 -2.26 -4.77
C LEU A 61 2.20 -2.75 -6.05
N ASN A 62 0.86 -2.70 -6.07
CA ASN A 62 0.02 -3.16 -7.17
C ASN A 62 -0.53 -2.03 -8.06
N SER A 63 0.05 -0.82 -8.01
CA SER A 63 -0.40 0.29 -8.86
C SER A 63 0.44 0.46 -10.12
N TYR A 64 -0.23 0.89 -11.20
CA TYR A 64 0.42 1.24 -12.45
C TYR A 64 1.47 2.35 -12.21
N PRO A 65 2.67 2.26 -12.83
CA PRO A 65 3.73 3.26 -12.65
C PRO A 65 3.22 4.67 -12.98
N GLY A 66 3.50 5.63 -12.09
CA GLY A 66 3.06 7.02 -12.22
C GLY A 66 1.73 7.38 -11.52
N ARG A 67 1.08 6.45 -10.81
CA ARG A 67 -0.17 6.71 -10.05
C ARG A 67 0.03 7.37 -8.67
N GLU A 68 1.28 7.58 -8.26
CA GLU A 68 1.68 8.00 -6.90
C GLU A 68 0.99 9.27 -6.42
N ASN A 69 0.72 10.22 -7.33
CA ASN A 69 0.10 11.51 -7.01
C ASN A 69 -1.37 11.60 -7.44
N THR A 70 -1.97 10.51 -7.90
CA THR A 70 -3.33 10.54 -8.44
C THR A 70 -4.36 10.84 -7.36
N SER A 71 -4.18 10.33 -6.14
CA SER A 71 -5.07 10.59 -5.00
C SER A 71 -5.05 12.06 -4.59
N LEU A 72 -3.86 12.68 -4.51
CA LEU A 72 -3.69 14.11 -4.27
C LEU A 72 -4.39 14.96 -5.35
N LYS A 73 -4.12 14.66 -6.63
CA LYS A 73 -4.71 15.40 -7.75
C LYS A 73 -6.24 15.27 -7.75
N ALA A 74 -6.76 14.06 -7.56
CA ALA A 74 -8.20 13.81 -7.51
C ALA A 74 -8.89 14.59 -6.39
N GLY A 75 -8.29 14.62 -5.19
CA GLY A 75 -8.81 15.41 -4.07
C GLY A 75 -8.85 16.91 -4.36
N PHE A 76 -7.77 17.46 -4.94
CA PHE A 76 -7.71 18.88 -5.30
C PHE A 76 -8.76 19.27 -6.35
N TYR A 77 -8.84 18.52 -7.45
CA TYR A 77 -9.82 18.81 -8.52
C TYR A 77 -11.26 18.63 -8.04
N GLY A 78 -11.53 17.56 -7.28
CA GLY A 78 -12.85 17.32 -6.70
C GLY A 78 -13.28 18.45 -5.79
N ASN A 79 -12.46 18.81 -4.80
CA ASN A 79 -12.78 19.91 -3.87
C ASN A 79 -12.92 21.25 -4.58
N THR A 80 -12.09 21.53 -5.58
CA THR A 80 -12.18 22.76 -6.37
C THR A 80 -13.51 22.81 -7.14
N PHE A 81 -13.91 21.71 -7.78
CA PHE A 81 -15.18 21.63 -8.49
C PHE A 81 -16.37 21.87 -7.55
N TYR A 82 -16.44 21.16 -6.43
CA TYR A 82 -17.51 21.37 -5.45
C TYR A 82 -17.50 22.78 -4.86
N GLY A 83 -16.32 23.33 -4.56
CA GLY A 83 -16.18 24.70 -4.08
C GLY A 83 -16.70 25.73 -5.07
N VAL A 84 -16.40 25.58 -6.37
CA VAL A 84 -16.89 26.46 -7.43
C VAL A 84 -18.41 26.36 -7.56
N VAL A 85 -18.97 25.15 -7.60
CA VAL A 85 -20.41 24.94 -7.73
C VAL A 85 -21.17 25.54 -6.56
N VAL A 86 -20.74 25.25 -5.33
CA VAL A 86 -21.37 25.80 -4.11
C VAL A 86 -21.20 27.31 -4.04
N GLY A 87 -20.02 27.83 -4.41
CA GLY A 87 -19.76 29.27 -4.45
C GLY A 87 -20.65 30.01 -5.46
N LEU A 88 -20.89 29.42 -6.63
CA LEU A 88 -21.79 29.98 -7.65
C LEU A 88 -23.25 30.02 -7.17
N VAL A 89 -23.72 28.93 -6.55
CA VAL A 89 -25.07 28.89 -5.99
C VAL A 89 -25.23 29.93 -4.89
N PHE A 90 -24.28 30.01 -3.96
CA PHE A 90 -24.31 30.96 -2.86
C PHE A 90 -24.26 32.41 -3.35
N SER A 91 -23.31 32.74 -4.23
CA SER A 91 -23.21 34.09 -4.80
C SER A 91 -24.44 34.47 -5.62
N GLY A 92 -25.02 33.54 -6.37
CA GLY A 92 -26.29 33.74 -7.06
C GLY A 92 -27.45 34.04 -6.11
N MET A 93 -27.56 33.30 -4.99
CA MET A 93 -28.55 33.56 -3.96
C MET A 93 -28.38 34.94 -3.32
N VAL A 94 -27.14 35.33 -2.99
CA VAL A 94 -26.85 36.65 -2.41
C VAL A 94 -27.18 37.76 -3.40
N ALA A 95 -26.77 37.64 -4.67
CA ALA A 95 -27.07 38.61 -5.71
C ALA A 95 -28.58 38.78 -5.92
N LEU A 96 -29.32 37.67 -5.91
CA LEU A 96 -30.79 37.68 -6.04
C LEU A 96 -31.46 38.33 -4.83
N ALA A 97 -30.97 38.05 -3.61
CA ALA A 97 -31.47 38.70 -2.39
C ALA A 97 -31.23 40.21 -2.40
N LEU A 98 -30.02 40.66 -2.79
CA LEU A 98 -29.70 42.08 -2.92
C LEU A 98 -30.55 42.77 -4.00
N TYR A 99 -30.76 42.09 -5.13
CA TYR A 99 -31.61 42.60 -6.21
C TYR A 99 -33.06 42.82 -5.74
N ILE A 100 -33.62 41.85 -5.00
CA ILE A 100 -34.97 41.97 -4.43
C ILE A 100 -35.02 43.12 -3.41
N LEU A 101 -34.01 43.25 -2.55
CA LEU A 101 -33.95 44.32 -1.55
C LEU A 101 -33.92 45.71 -2.20
N SER A 102 -33.17 45.86 -3.29
CA SER A 102 -33.12 47.08 -4.10
C SER A 102 -34.46 47.40 -4.76
N LEU A 103 -35.19 46.40 -5.24
CA LEU A 103 -36.53 46.54 -5.83
C LEU A 103 -37.60 46.98 -4.82
N ILE A 104 -37.46 46.58 -3.55
CA ILE A 104 -38.37 46.95 -2.45
C ILE A 104 -38.04 48.35 -1.90
N GLY A 105 -37.00 49.03 -2.42
CA GLY A 105 -36.59 50.37 -1.98
C GLY A 105 -35.80 50.38 -0.67
N GLY A 106 -35.22 49.23 -0.30
CA GLY A 106 -34.49 49.03 0.97
C GLY A 106 -33.01 49.42 0.95
N LEU A 107 -32.52 50.07 -0.10
CA LEU A 107 -31.20 50.71 -0.13
C LEU A 107 -31.23 51.97 -1.01
#